data_AF-A0A1F4XNE5-F1
#
_entry.id   AF-A0A1F4XNE5-F1
#
_cell.length_a   1.000
_cell.length_b   1.000
_cell.length_c   1.000
_cell.angle_alpha   90.00
_cell.angle_beta   90.00
_cell.angle_gamma   90.00
#
_symmetry.space_group_name_H-M   'P 1'
#
loop_
_entity.id
_entity.type
_entity.pdbx_description
1 polymer ?
#
loop_
_entity_poly.entity_id
_entity_poly.type
_entity_poly.pdbx_seq_one_letter_code
_entity_poly.pdbx_strand_id
1 'polypeptide(L)'
;MEIEELVENLKRDAQRLKEEKIELIDFDRLEGNLMAASEKLKRMKEKEEVAEKILKDFKGEIKRMAGSLSRLKGEDSSSELIGKYLSNQNTGYEELCLLKRRLESEFNESFPNAPLSRSNYVFSKERRGKDRLEEYRV
;
A
#
# COMPACT_ATOMS: atom_id res chain seq x y z
N MET A 1 36.84 -37.52 -38.14
CA MET A 1 35.40 -37.48 -37.81
C MET A 1 34.69 -37.94 -39.06
N GLU A 2 34.25 -39.19 -39.06
CA GLU A 2 33.73 -39.88 -40.24
C GLU A 2 32.28 -39.42 -40.48
N ILE A 3 31.90 -39.21 -41.74
CA ILE A 3 30.59 -38.67 -42.14
C ILE A 3 29.43 -39.47 -41.51
N GLU A 4 29.64 -40.76 -41.29
CA GLU A 4 28.69 -41.68 -40.66
C GLU A 4 28.38 -41.30 -39.20
N GLU A 5 29.39 -40.85 -38.45
CA GLU A 5 29.24 -40.37 -37.07
C GLU A 5 28.42 -39.07 -37.03
N LEU A 6 28.61 -38.20 -38.03
CA LEU A 6 27.86 -36.96 -38.17
C LEU A 6 26.38 -37.21 -38.49
N VAL A 7 26.11 -38.19 -39.36
CA VAL A 7 24.75 -38.59 -39.75
C VAL A 7 24.00 -39.21 -38.57
N GLU A 8 24.66 -40.05 -37.77
CA GLU A 8 24.04 -40.62 -36.57
C GLU A 8 23.77 -39.58 -35.48
N ASN A 9 24.66 -38.59 -35.32
CA ASN A 9 24.40 -37.46 -34.42
C ASN A 9 23.21 -36.62 -34.87
N LEU A 10 23.11 -36.30 -36.16
CA LEU A 10 21.96 -35.57 -36.72
C LEU A 10 20.64 -36.32 -36.53
N LYS A 11 20.62 -37.65 -36.68
CA LYS A 11 19.42 -38.47 -36.42
C LYS A 11 19.01 -38.41 -34.95
N ARG A 12 19.96 -38.50 -34.02
CA ARG A 12 19.68 -38.37 -32.57
C ARG A 12 19.16 -36.99 -32.23
N ASP A 13 19.70 -35.94 -32.82
CA ASP A 13 19.26 -34.58 -32.57
C ASP A 13 17.87 -34.30 -33.18
N ALA A 14 17.59 -34.84 -34.36
CA ALA A 14 16.23 -34.78 -34.95
C ALA A 14 15.20 -35.55 -34.11
N GLN A 15 15.59 -36.70 -33.55
CA GLN A 15 14.75 -37.48 -32.65
C GLN A 15 14.52 -36.74 -31.31
N ARG A 16 15.57 -36.12 -30.75
CA ARG A 16 15.47 -35.25 -29.56
C ARG A 16 14.53 -34.06 -29.80
N LEU A 17 14.64 -33.39 -30.95
CA LEU A 17 13.74 -32.29 -31.33
C LEU A 17 12.29 -32.74 -31.51
N LYS A 18 12.06 -34.00 -31.87
CA LYS A 18 10.72 -34.59 -31.98
C LYS A 18 10.14 -34.98 -30.61
N GLU A 19 10.99 -35.32 -29.66
CA GLU A 19 10.65 -35.71 -28.29
C GLU A 19 10.55 -34.51 -27.33
N GLU A 20 11.33 -33.47 -27.60
CA GLU A 20 11.10 -32.14 -27.06
C GLU A 20 9.72 -31.70 -27.56
N LYS A 21 8.74 -31.76 -26.66
CA LYS A 21 7.53 -30.97 -26.80
C LYS A 21 7.99 -29.53 -26.85
N ILE A 22 8.25 -29.00 -28.05
CA ILE A 22 8.19 -27.57 -28.29
C ILE A 22 6.83 -27.19 -27.76
N GLU A 23 6.77 -26.61 -26.57
CA GLU A 23 5.53 -26.10 -26.02
C GLU A 23 5.08 -25.07 -27.05
N LEU A 24 4.09 -25.46 -27.87
CA LEU A 24 3.38 -24.53 -28.72
C LEU A 24 2.92 -23.44 -27.78
N ILE A 25 3.57 -22.28 -27.84
CA ILE A 25 3.17 -21.11 -27.09
C ILE A 25 1.76 -20.83 -27.60
N ASP A 26 0.79 -21.12 -26.74
CA ASP A 26 -0.60 -20.78 -26.95
C ASP A 26 -0.69 -19.27 -26.81
N PHE A 27 -0.44 -18.58 -27.92
CA PHE A 27 -0.43 -17.13 -27.99
C PHE A 27 -1.79 -16.55 -27.56
N ASP A 28 -2.89 -17.25 -27.82
CA ASP A 28 -4.24 -16.84 -27.40
C ASP A 28 -4.35 -16.88 -25.87
N ARG A 29 -3.83 -17.94 -25.23
CA ARG A 29 -3.78 -18.03 -23.76
C ARG A 29 -2.85 -16.97 -23.15
N LEU A 30 -1.71 -16.70 -23.79
CA LEU A 30 -0.77 -15.67 -23.34
C LEU A 30 -1.39 -14.28 -23.43
N GLU A 31 -2.08 -13.97 -24.53
CA GLU A 31 -2.82 -12.73 -24.74
C GLU A 31 -3.92 -12.57 -23.69
N GLY A 32 -4.71 -13.62 -23.42
CA GLY A 32 -5.73 -13.61 -22.37
C GLY A 32 -5.17 -13.34 -20.98
N ASN A 33 -4.03 -13.95 -20.64
CA ASN A 33 -3.34 -13.70 -19.37
C ASN A 33 -2.82 -12.26 -19.26
N LEU A 34 -2.29 -11.71 -20.36
CA LEU A 34 -1.78 -10.34 -20.41
C LEU A 34 -2.90 -9.32 -20.27
N MET A 35 -4.04 -9.53 -20.95
CA MET A 35 -5.23 -8.70 -20.80
C MET A 35 -5.75 -8.71 -19.36
N ALA A 36 -5.85 -9.90 -18.74
CA ALA A 36 -6.28 -10.02 -17.35
C ALA A 36 -5.32 -9.34 -16.36
N ALA A 37 -4.01 -9.43 -16.60
CA ALA A 37 -2.99 -8.73 -15.80
C ALA A 37 -3.11 -7.21 -15.97
N SER A 38 -3.31 -6.73 -17.20
CA SER A 38 -3.54 -5.31 -17.51
C SER A 38 -4.76 -4.75 -16.79
N GLU A 39 -5.89 -5.47 -16.82
CA GLU A 39 -7.10 -5.07 -16.08
C GLU A 39 -6.87 -5.02 -14.57
N LYS A 40 -6.16 -6.01 -14.01
CA LYS A 40 -5.82 -6.02 -12.58
C LYS A 40 -4.95 -4.81 -12.21
N LEU A 41 -3.95 -4.48 -13.02
CA LEU A 41 -3.10 -3.31 -12.82
C LEU A 41 -3.90 -2.01 -12.87
N LYS A 42 -4.84 -1.89 -13.82
CA LYS A 42 -5.74 -0.74 -13.90
C LYS A 42 -6.56 -0.58 -12.63
N ARG A 43 -7.18 -1.65 -12.14
CA ARG A 43 -7.96 -1.63 -10.87
C ARG A 43 -7.08 -1.33 -9.66
N MET A 44 -5.83 -1.78 -9.63
CA MET A 44 -4.89 -1.44 -8.56
C MET A 44 -4.57 0.05 -8.56
N LYS A 45 -4.32 0.64 -9.73
CA LYS A 45 -4.08 2.07 -9.88
C LYS A 45 -5.27 2.91 -9.44
N GLU A 46 -6.49 2.52 -9.84
CA GLU A 46 -7.71 3.20 -9.39
C GLU A 46 -7.85 3.17 -7.85
N LYS A 47 -7.50 2.04 -7.20
CA LYS A 47 -7.50 1.93 -5.74
C LYS A 47 -6.42 2.79 -5.08
N GLU A 48 -5.25 2.86 -5.69
CA GLU A 48 -4.15 3.72 -5.25
C GLU A 48 -4.56 5.19 -5.25
N GLU A 49 -5.15 5.68 -6.36
CA GLU A 49 -5.66 7.05 -6.47
C GLU A 49 -6.71 7.38 -5.40
N VAL A 50 -7.61 6.43 -5.11
CA VAL A 50 -8.60 6.57 -4.02
C VAL A 50 -7.91 6.63 -2.65
N ALA A 51 -6.90 5.79 -2.40
CA ALA A 51 -6.16 5.78 -1.14
C ALA A 51 -5.37 7.07 -0.93
N GLU A 52 -4.71 7.58 -1.96
CA GLU A 52 -4.01 8.88 -1.93
C GLU A 52 -4.97 10.03 -1.63
N LYS A 53 -6.16 10.02 -2.25
CA LYS A 53 -7.20 11.02 -1.98
C LYS A 53 -7.65 10.97 -0.51
N ILE A 54 -7.94 9.78 0.02
CA ILE A 54 -8.33 9.60 1.42
C ILE A 54 -7.22 10.10 2.36
N LEU A 55 -5.96 9.78 2.07
CA LEU A 55 -4.82 10.21 2.88
C LEU A 55 -4.67 11.74 2.88
N LYS A 56 -4.85 12.37 1.71
CA LYS A 56 -4.84 13.83 1.55
C LYS A 56 -5.98 14.49 2.33
N ASP A 57 -7.19 13.93 2.24
CA ASP A 57 -8.37 14.43 2.96
C ASP A 57 -8.16 14.32 4.48
N PHE A 58 -7.61 13.18 4.96
CA PHE A 58 -7.28 12.95 6.36
C PHE A 58 -6.20 13.92 6.88
N LYS A 59 -5.14 14.15 6.10
CA LYS A 59 -4.13 15.17 6.41
C LYS A 59 -4.76 16.57 6.48
N GLY A 60 -5.69 16.88 5.58
CA GLY A 60 -6.45 18.13 5.58
C GLY A 60 -7.25 18.35 6.88
N GLU A 61 -7.91 17.31 7.39
CA GLU A 61 -8.63 17.38 8.68
C GLU A 61 -7.68 17.67 9.84
N ILE A 62 -6.53 16.99 9.89
CA ILE A 62 -5.53 17.20 10.96
C ILE A 62 -5.02 18.65 10.91
N LYS A 63 -4.77 19.20 9.72
CA LYS A 63 -4.40 20.62 9.56
C LYS A 63 -5.49 21.57 10.04
N ARG A 64 -6.76 21.28 9.75
CA ARG A 64 -7.89 22.08 10.25
C ARG A 64 -7.94 22.08 11.77
N MET A 65 -7.83 20.91 12.38
CA MET A 65 -7.83 20.76 13.84
C MET A 65 -6.65 21.50 14.48
N ALA A 66 -5.44 21.33 13.92
CA ALA A 66 -4.24 22.05 14.34
C ALA A 66 -4.42 23.58 14.27
N GLY A 67 -4.96 24.09 13.16
CA GLY A 67 -5.21 25.52 12.99
C GLY A 67 -6.28 26.08 13.94
N SER A 68 -7.31 25.30 14.26
CA SER A 68 -8.31 25.69 15.25
C SER A 68 -7.72 25.77 16.65
N LEU A 69 -6.90 24.78 17.04
CA LEU A 69 -6.22 24.75 18.33
C LEU A 69 -5.14 25.82 18.46
N SER A 70 -4.39 26.11 17.39
CA SER A 70 -3.37 27.16 17.43
C SER A 70 -3.98 28.54 17.61
N ARG A 71 -5.11 28.84 16.96
CA ARG A 71 -5.86 30.09 17.19
C ARG A 71 -6.34 30.25 18.62
N LEU A 72 -6.63 29.13 19.31
CA LEU A 72 -7.07 29.15 20.71
C LEU A 72 -5.89 29.32 21.68
N LYS A 73 -4.72 28.75 21.36
CA LYS A 73 -3.57 28.70 22.29
C LYS A 73 -2.44 29.69 21.99
N GLY A 74 -2.43 30.31 20.82
CA GLY A 74 -1.37 31.22 20.38
C GLY A 74 -0.28 30.55 19.54
N GLU A 75 0.61 31.40 19.03
CA GLU A 75 1.50 31.05 17.90
C GLU A 75 2.67 30.11 18.24
N ASP A 76 2.96 29.92 19.53
CA ASP A 76 4.02 29.01 20.02
C ASP A 76 3.47 27.64 20.46
N SER A 77 2.21 27.34 20.15
CA SER A 77 1.58 26.08 20.54
C SER A 77 2.09 24.88 19.72
N SER A 78 2.04 23.68 20.30
CA SER A 78 2.34 22.43 19.57
C SER A 78 1.44 22.26 18.35
N SER A 79 0.20 22.72 18.44
CA SER A 79 -0.76 22.72 17.35
C SER A 79 -0.29 23.56 16.15
N GLU A 80 0.32 24.72 16.37
CA GLU A 80 0.89 25.52 15.28
C GLU A 80 2.04 24.80 14.56
N LEU A 81 2.97 24.23 15.33
CA LEU A 81 4.10 23.50 14.79
C LEU A 81 3.65 22.31 13.93
N ILE A 82 2.60 21.59 14.37
CA ILE A 82 1.98 20.51 13.59
C ILE A 82 1.37 21.04 12.28
N GLY A 83 0.67 22.18 12.33
CA GLY A 83 0.13 22.83 11.13
C GLY A 83 1.21 23.22 10.10
N LYS A 84 2.33 23.77 10.58
CA LYS A 84 3.50 24.10 9.74
C LYS A 84 4.15 22.84 9.17
N TYR A 85 4.38 21.82 10.00
CA TYR A 85 4.97 20.54 9.59
C TYR A 85 4.16 19.89 8.45
N LEU A 86 2.84 19.78 8.60
CA LEU A 86 1.95 19.21 7.60
C LEU A 86 1.83 20.06 6.33
N SER A 87 2.23 21.33 6.34
CA SER A 87 2.24 22.17 5.13
C SER A 87 3.44 21.90 4.24
N ASN A 88 4.54 21.43 4.83
CA ASN A 88 5.84 21.39 4.15
C ASN A 88 6.30 19.95 3.83
N GLN A 89 5.71 18.94 4.46
CA GLN A 89 6.17 17.55 4.35
C GLN A 89 5.09 16.63 3.79
N ASN A 90 5.52 15.60 3.05
CA ASN A 90 4.65 14.49 2.71
C ASN A 90 4.63 13.51 3.89
N THR A 91 3.46 13.33 4.52
CA THR A 91 3.34 12.67 5.83
C THR A 91 2.58 11.38 5.66
N GLY A 92 3.17 10.26 6.09
CA GLY A 92 2.55 8.94 6.01
C GLY A 92 1.38 8.76 6.99
N TYR A 93 0.54 7.74 6.74
CA TYR A 93 -0.65 7.45 7.55
C TYR A 93 -0.36 7.27 9.05
N GLU A 94 0.68 6.51 9.40
CA GLU A 94 1.02 6.22 10.80
C GLU A 94 1.39 7.50 11.57
N GLU A 95 2.14 8.38 10.92
CA GLU A 95 2.53 9.66 11.49
C GLU A 95 1.33 10.61 11.62
N LEU A 96 0.46 10.66 10.62
CA LEU A 96 -0.81 11.39 10.71
C LEU A 96 -1.66 10.90 11.91
N CYS A 97 -1.68 9.60 12.18
CA CYS A 97 -2.38 9.05 13.35
C CYS A 97 -1.75 9.47 14.69
N LEU A 98 -0.42 9.63 14.74
CA LEU A 98 0.27 10.15 15.93
C LEU A 98 -0.05 11.64 16.14
N LEU A 99 0.01 12.43 15.07
CA LEU A 99 -0.29 13.87 15.11
C LEU A 99 -1.75 14.13 15.50
N LYS A 100 -2.69 13.36 14.93
CA LYS A 100 -4.11 13.41 15.31
C LYS A 100 -4.29 13.17 16.80
N ARG A 101 -3.72 12.08 17.34
CA ARG A 101 -3.84 11.77 18.78
C ARG A 101 -3.26 12.87 19.65
N ARG A 102 -2.13 13.46 19.25
CA ARG A 102 -1.52 14.57 19.98
C ARG A 102 -2.48 15.77 20.05
N LEU A 103 -3.09 16.14 18.92
CA LEU A 103 -4.07 17.23 18.86
C LEU A 103 -5.35 16.91 19.66
N GLU A 104 -5.80 15.65 19.65
CA GLU A 104 -6.95 15.21 20.46
C GLU A 104 -6.65 15.30 21.96
N SER A 105 -5.47 14.85 22.39
CA SER A 105 -5.02 15.03 23.79
C SER A 105 -4.96 16.52 24.14
N GLU A 106 -4.39 17.33 23.27
CA GLU A 106 -4.27 18.77 23.45
C GLU A 106 -5.63 19.48 23.56
N PHE A 107 -6.60 19.06 22.74
CA PHE A 107 -7.98 19.52 22.80
C PHE A 107 -8.64 19.14 24.13
N ASN A 108 -8.53 17.88 24.54
CA ASN A 108 -9.13 17.39 25.79
C ASN A 108 -8.54 18.09 27.03
N GLU A 109 -7.24 18.40 27.03
CA GLU A 109 -6.60 19.20 28.08
C GLU A 109 -7.15 20.63 28.15
N SER A 110 -7.46 21.21 26.97
CA SER A 110 -7.98 22.58 26.87
C SER A 110 -9.46 22.67 27.23
N PHE A 111 -10.21 21.57 27.05
CA PHE A 111 -11.64 21.49 27.27
C PHE A 111 -12.00 20.23 28.07
N PRO A 112 -11.61 20.14 29.36
CA PRO A 112 -11.78 18.93 30.17
C PRO A 112 -13.25 18.52 30.39
N ASN A 113 -14.19 19.47 30.22
CA ASN A 113 -15.62 19.26 30.37
C ASN A 113 -16.38 19.19 29.03
N ALA A 114 -15.68 19.27 27.89
CA ALA A 114 -16.33 19.01 26.60
C ALA A 114 -16.79 17.54 26.56
N PRO A 115 -17.93 17.24 25.92
CA PRO A 115 -18.34 15.85 25.73
C PRO A 115 -17.22 15.14 24.97
N LEU A 116 -16.51 14.25 25.67
CA LEU A 116 -15.41 13.48 25.09
C LEU A 116 -15.96 12.75 23.88
N SER A 117 -15.45 13.08 22.69
CA SER A 117 -15.53 12.16 21.56
C SER A 117 -14.69 10.95 21.95
N ARG A 118 -15.31 9.96 22.60
CA ARG A 118 -14.72 8.66 22.90
C ARG A 118 -14.58 7.88 21.59
N SER A 119 -13.78 8.39 20.67
CA SER A 119 -13.30 7.61 19.55
C SER A 119 -12.19 6.72 20.11
N ASN A 120 -12.57 5.57 20.68
CA ASN A 120 -11.66 4.50 21.06
C ASN A 120 -11.04 3.89 19.79
N TYR A 121 -10.15 4.61 19.11
CA TYR A 121 -9.23 3.99 18.15
C TYR A 121 -8.11 3.34 18.93
N VAL A 122 -8.37 2.11 19.37
CA VAL A 122 -7.36 1.19 19.87
C VAL A 122 -6.48 0.81 18.67
N PHE A 123 -5.38 1.53 18.48
CA PHE A 123 -4.26 0.99 17.71
C PHE A 123 -3.57 -0.01 18.63
N SER A 124 -4.08 -1.25 18.65
CA SER A 124 -3.50 -2.35 19.40
C SER A 124 -2.03 -2.48 19.03
N LYS A 125 -1.14 -2.17 19.98
CA LYS A 125 0.31 -2.45 19.91
C LYS A 125 0.62 -3.97 19.86
N GLU A 126 -0.40 -4.82 19.80
CA GLU A 126 -0.33 -6.28 19.73
C GLU A 126 -0.66 -6.79 18.32
N ARG A 127 0.21 -6.53 17.34
CA ARG A 127 0.36 -7.42 16.16
C ARG A 127 1.82 -7.57 15.73
N ARG A 128 2.74 -7.54 16.69
CA ARG A 128 4.04 -8.21 16.56
C ARG A 128 3.98 -9.49 17.38
N GLY A 129 3.36 -10.50 16.80
CA GLY A 129 3.21 -11.81 17.43
C GLY A 129 2.22 -12.64 16.64
N LYS A 130 2.76 -13.57 15.85
CA LYS A 130 2.17 -14.84 15.42
C LYS A 130 0.64 -14.87 15.33
N ASP A 131 0.10 -14.87 14.12
CA ASP A 131 -0.76 -15.96 13.64
C ASP A 131 -1.42 -15.62 12.28
N ARG A 132 -1.58 -16.68 11.49
CA ARG A 132 -2.43 -16.83 10.29
C ARG A 132 -1.82 -16.53 8.93
N LEU A 133 -0.79 -17.31 8.60
CA LEU A 133 -0.67 -17.92 7.27
C LEU A 133 -1.52 -19.20 7.25
N GLU A 134 -2.84 -19.07 7.23
CA GLU A 134 -3.75 -20.16 6.83
C GLU A 134 -5.03 -19.53 6.28
N GLU A 135 -4.96 -19.04 5.04
CA GLU A 135 -6.17 -18.79 4.24
C GLU A 135 -5.79 -18.65 2.76
N TYR A 136 -5.09 -19.67 2.23
CA TYR A 136 -5.05 -19.97 0.79
C TYR A 136 -5.00 -21.49 0.60
N ARG A 137 -6.10 -22.14 0.93
CA ARG A 137 -6.48 -23.46 0.43
C ARG A 137 -8.00 -23.50 0.32
N VAL A 138 -8.54 -23.03 -0.81
CA VAL A 138 -9.53 -23.73 -1.64
C VAL A 138 -9.30 -23.26 -3.06
#